data_AF-A0A5B7FDS4-F1
#
_entry.id   AF-A0A5B7FDS4-F1
#
_cell.length_a   1.000
_cell.length_b   1.000
_cell.length_c   1.000
_cell.angle_alpha   90.00
_cell.angle_beta   90.00
_cell.angle_gamma   90.00
#
_symmetry.space_group_name_H-M   'P 1'
#
loop_
_entity.id
_entity.type
_entity.pdbx_description
1 polymer ?
#
loop_
_entity_poly.entity_id
_entity_poly.type
_entity_poly.pdbx_seq_one_letter_code
_entity_poly.pdbx_strand_id
1 'polypeptide(L)'
;MFKPTKTMVSKRNRTAPVWNFMEQTLSDIVVCLVCKDKLKYNGSTSNMMKHLHTRHPVEYAELKADADAADIAAKVSRPATSAQPTLIEAITKAQPYKN
;
A
#
# COMPACT_ATOMS: atom_id res chain seq x y z
N MET A 1 -14.26 -18.88 19.07
CA MET A 1 -14.63 -18.94 17.64
C MET A 1 -14.14 -17.66 16.97
N PHE A 2 -12.91 -17.65 16.42
CA PHE A 2 -12.36 -16.48 15.73
C PHE A 2 -12.53 -16.66 14.22
N LYS A 3 -13.25 -15.73 13.59
CA LYS A 3 -13.55 -15.75 12.16
C LYS A 3 -12.33 -15.23 11.39
N PRO A 4 -11.80 -15.94 10.37
CA PRO A 4 -10.82 -15.36 9.47
C PRO A 4 -11.55 -14.35 8.57
N THR A 5 -11.28 -13.06 8.75
CA THR A 5 -11.79 -12.04 7.82
C THR A 5 -10.99 -12.13 6.53
N LYS A 6 -11.50 -12.92 5.58
CA LYS A 6 -11.17 -12.79 4.16
C LYS A 6 -11.65 -11.42 3.71
N THR A 7 -10.82 -10.40 3.87
CA THR A 7 -11.11 -9.06 3.35
C THR A 7 -10.99 -9.11 1.84
N MET A 8 -12.14 -9.04 1.18
CA MET A 8 -12.34 -8.83 -0.26
C MET A 8 -11.22 -7.98 -0.88
N VAL A 9 -10.40 -8.63 -1.71
CA VAL A 9 -9.33 -7.99 -2.49
C VAL A 9 -9.98 -7.09 -3.54
N SER A 10 -9.98 -5.79 -3.28
CA SER A 10 -10.05 -4.80 -4.36
C SER A 10 -8.70 -4.76 -5.08
N LYS A 11 -8.73 -4.64 -6.42
CA LYS A 11 -7.63 -4.70 -7.42
C LYS A 11 -6.33 -3.92 -7.09
N ARG A 12 -6.30 -3.13 -6.02
CA ARG A 12 -5.15 -2.35 -5.53
C ARG A 12 -4.32 -3.04 -4.43
N ASN A 13 -4.63 -4.29 -4.07
CA ASN A 13 -4.00 -4.95 -2.92
C ASN A 13 -2.62 -5.56 -3.22
N ARG A 14 -1.63 -4.71 -3.53
CA ARG A 14 -0.19 -5.07 -3.59
C ARG A 14 0.35 -5.59 -2.24
N THR A 15 -0.46 -5.58 -1.19
CA THR A 15 -0.18 -5.99 0.18
C THR A 15 -0.70 -7.39 0.54
N ALA A 16 -1.46 -8.07 -0.35
CA ALA A 16 -1.76 -9.49 -0.19
C ALA A 16 -0.51 -10.40 -0.38
N PRO A 17 0.39 -10.13 -1.34
CA PRO A 17 1.52 -11.00 -1.62
C PRO A 17 2.54 -11.11 -0.47
N VAL A 18 2.69 -10.05 0.33
CA VAL A 18 3.66 -10.01 1.43
C VAL A 18 3.34 -10.99 2.56
N TRP A 19 2.07 -11.37 2.75
CA TRP A 19 1.67 -12.38 3.75
C TRP A 19 2.12 -13.80 3.39
N ASN A 20 2.56 -14.07 2.15
CA ASN A 20 3.15 -15.38 1.81
C ASN A 20 4.50 -15.60 2.48
N PHE A 21 5.20 -14.53 2.83
CA PHE A 21 6.54 -14.58 3.42
C PHE A 21 6.53 -14.31 4.93
N MET A 22 5.34 -14.09 5.50
CA MET A 22 5.19 -13.57 6.85
C MET A 22 4.05 -14.25 7.58
N GLU A 23 4.35 -14.86 8.72
CA GLU A 23 3.39 -15.57 9.56
C GLU A 23 3.04 -14.74 10.79
N GLN A 24 1.76 -14.48 11.03
CA GLN A 24 1.32 -13.76 12.22
C GLN A 24 1.21 -14.70 13.43
N THR A 25 1.83 -14.32 14.53
CA THR A 25 1.71 -14.97 15.85
C THR A 25 0.62 -14.28 16.67
N LEU A 26 0.11 -14.96 17.71
CA LEU A 26 -0.94 -14.51 18.63
C LEU A 26 -0.67 -13.18 19.37
N SER A 27 0.57 -12.68 19.38
CA SER A 27 0.99 -11.54 20.21
C SER A 27 1.31 -10.27 19.39
N ASP A 28 0.59 -10.00 18.30
CA ASP A 28 0.86 -8.87 17.39
C ASP A 28 2.30 -8.83 16.83
N ILE A 29 2.93 -10.01 16.84
CA ILE A 29 4.26 -10.24 16.28
C ILE A 29 4.07 -11.04 15.00
N VAL A 30 4.78 -10.66 13.97
CA VAL A 30 4.84 -11.34 12.68
C VAL A 30 6.25 -11.88 12.51
N VAL A 31 6.36 -13.15 12.14
CA VAL A 31 7.62 -13.83 11.89
C VAL A 31 7.85 -13.87 10.39
N CYS A 32 9.00 -13.38 9.93
CA CYS A 32 9.40 -13.56 8.54
C CYS A 32 9.81 -15.02 8.31
N LEU A 33 9.24 -15.70 7.32
CA LEU A 33 9.56 -17.09 7.02
C LEU A 33 10.92 -17.26 6.33
N VAL A 34 11.46 -16.17 5.75
CA VAL A 34 12.74 -16.18 5.04
C VAL A 34 13.92 -16.07 6.00
N CYS A 35 13.93 -15.06 6.89
CA CYS A 35 15.00 -14.86 7.86
C CYS A 35 14.66 -15.26 9.30
N LYS A 36 13.42 -15.68 9.58
CA LYS A 36 12.92 -16.04 10.93
C LYS A 36 12.97 -14.88 11.94
N ASP A 37 13.05 -13.66 11.45
CA ASP A 37 13.07 -12.44 12.27
C ASP A 37 11.66 -12.08 12.74
N LYS A 38 11.57 -11.44 13.92
CA LYS A 38 10.31 -11.11 14.58
C LYS A 38 10.03 -9.61 14.43
N LEU A 39 8.97 -9.28 13.71
CA LEU A 39 8.54 -7.92 13.46
C LEU A 39 7.27 -7.59 14.22
N LYS A 40 7.19 -6.36 14.74
CA LYS A 40 5.96 -5.85 15.36
C LYS A 40 4.95 -5.45 14.29
N TYR A 41 3.75 -6.02 14.39
CA TYR A 41 2.62 -5.66 13.54
C TYR A 41 1.81 -4.54 14.21
N ASN A 42 1.64 -3.42 13.51
CA ASN A 42 0.91 -2.25 14.01
C ASN A 42 -0.32 -1.95 13.13
N GLY A 43 -1.02 -3.01 12.69
CA GLY A 43 -2.19 -2.89 11.81
C GLY A 43 -1.88 -2.51 10.36
N SER A 44 -0.60 -2.44 9.98
CA SER A 44 -0.17 -2.14 8.62
C SER A 44 0.98 -3.04 8.18
N THR A 45 0.95 -3.41 6.89
CA THR A 45 1.99 -4.21 6.24
C THR A 45 3.22 -3.39 5.83
N SER A 46 3.24 -2.07 6.07
CA SER A 46 4.37 -1.19 5.72
C SER A 46 5.69 -1.63 6.36
N ASN A 47 5.69 -2.01 7.64
CA ASN A 47 6.88 -2.51 8.34
C ASN A 47 7.43 -3.77 7.66
N MET A 48 6.52 -4.61 7.20
CA MET A 48 6.78 -5.90 6.62
C MET A 48 7.24 -5.78 5.15
N MET A 49 6.71 -4.81 4.39
CA MET A 49 7.27 -4.42 3.08
C MET A 49 8.68 -3.84 3.20
N LYS A 50 8.92 -2.94 4.17
CA LYS A 50 10.27 -2.38 4.42
C LYS A 50 11.26 -3.47 4.79
N HIS A 51 10.84 -4.44 5.59
CA HIS A 51 11.66 -5.58 5.96
C HIS A 51 12.07 -6.40 4.73
N LEU A 52 11.11 -6.77 3.87
CA LEU A 52 11.45 -7.48 2.63
C LEU A 52 12.37 -6.63 1.74
N HIS A 53 12.08 -5.34 1.54
CA HIS A 53 12.91 -4.50 0.68
C HIS A 53 14.37 -4.37 1.17
N THR A 54 14.60 -4.36 2.48
CA THR A 54 15.94 -4.16 3.07
C THR A 54 16.71 -5.46 3.30
N ARG A 55 16.01 -6.54 3.66
CA ARG A 55 16.62 -7.83 4.04
C ARG A 55 16.50 -8.89 2.94
N HIS A 56 15.45 -8.79 2.14
CA HIS A 56 15.06 -9.77 1.10
C HIS A 56 14.75 -9.07 -0.23
N PRO A 57 15.73 -8.35 -0.83
CA PRO A 57 15.49 -7.59 -2.05
C PRO A 57 15.10 -8.49 -3.23
N VAL A 58 15.49 -9.77 -3.23
CA VAL A 58 15.15 -10.76 -4.27
C VAL A 58 13.66 -11.11 -4.19
N GLU A 59 13.18 -11.57 -3.05
CA GLU A 59 11.77 -11.90 -2.82
C GLU A 59 10.87 -10.66 -2.96
N TYR A 60 11.38 -9.47 -2.58
CA TYR A 60 10.69 -8.21 -2.84
C TYR A 60 10.60 -7.86 -4.33
N ALA A 61 11.62 -8.20 -5.12
CA ALA A 61 11.60 -8.00 -6.57
C ALA A 61 10.58 -8.93 -7.24
N GLU A 62 10.49 -10.19 -6.79
CA GLU A 62 9.46 -11.13 -7.26
C GLU A 62 8.06 -10.60 -6.99
N LEU A 63 7.80 -10.14 -5.75
CA LEU A 63 6.55 -9.47 -5.34
C LEU A 63 6.19 -8.21 -6.14
N LYS A 64 7.19 -7.56 -6.75
CA LYS A 64 7.04 -6.31 -7.51
C LYS A 64 6.90 -6.59 -9.01
N ALA A 65 7.48 -7.67 -9.52
CA ALA A 65 7.40 -8.06 -10.93
C ALA A 65 5.94 -8.30 -11.34
N ASP A 66 5.11 -8.85 -10.46
CA ASP A 66 3.67 -9.02 -10.71
C ASP A 66 2.86 -7.70 -10.60
N ALA A 67 3.45 -6.65 -10.02
CA ALA A 67 2.79 -5.37 -9.77
C ALA A 67 3.00 -4.33 -10.90
N ASP A 68 4.12 -4.41 -11.64
CA ASP A 68 4.46 -3.42 -12.67
C ASP A 68 3.71 -3.64 -13.99
N ALA A 69 3.28 -4.87 -14.28
CA ALA A 69 2.49 -5.20 -15.47
C ALA A 69 1.11 -4.50 -15.53
N ALA A 70 0.58 -4.04 -14.39
CA ALA A 70 -0.70 -3.32 -14.31
C ALA A 70 -0.57 -1.80 -14.13
N ASP A 71 0.64 -1.28 -13.83
CA ASP A 71 0.87 0.14 -13.55
C ASP A 71 1.07 0.97 -14.83
N ILE A 72 1.48 0.34 -15.95
CA ILE A 72 1.63 1.04 -17.25
C ILE A 72 0.28 1.50 -17.82
N ALA A 73 -0.84 0.83 -17.51
CA ALA A 73 -2.16 1.22 -17.99
C ALA A 73 -2.80 2.37 -17.19
N ALA A 74 -2.53 2.48 -15.88
CA ALA A 74 -3.16 3.51 -15.04
C ALA A 74 -2.51 4.90 -15.18
N LYS A 75 -1.23 4.99 -15.54
CA LYS A 75 -0.53 6.27 -15.73
C LYS A 75 -0.73 6.91 -17.10
N VAL A 76 -1.16 6.15 -18.12
CA VAL A 76 -1.41 6.68 -19.48
C VAL A 76 -2.85 7.21 -19.66
N SER A 77 -3.82 6.76 -18.86
CA SER A 77 -5.23 7.20 -18.99
C SER A 77 -5.66 8.33 -18.06
N ARG A 78 -4.75 9.04 -17.39
CA ARG A 78 -5.14 10.31 -16.74
C ARG A 78 -5.01 11.42 -17.80
N PRO A 79 -6.10 11.87 -18.46
CA PRO A 79 -6.02 13.09 -19.23
C PRO A 79 -5.60 14.20 -18.27
N ALA A 80 -4.48 14.85 -18.58
CA ALA A 80 -4.06 16.09 -17.94
C ALA A 80 -5.01 17.21 -18.41
N THR A 81 -6.26 17.12 -18.00
CA THR A 81 -7.25 18.18 -18.21
C THR A 81 -8.18 18.15 -17.01
N SER A 82 -7.61 18.40 -15.84
CA SER A 82 -8.42 18.88 -14.73
C SER A 82 -8.46 20.39 -14.93
N ALA A 83 -9.60 20.91 -15.39
CA ALA A 83 -9.92 22.33 -15.46
C ALA A 83 -10.02 22.92 -14.05
N GLN A 84 -8.92 22.80 -13.29
CA GLN A 84 -8.78 23.44 -12.00
C GLN A 84 -8.68 24.94 -12.28
N PRO A 85 -9.48 25.78 -11.62
CA PRO A 85 -9.32 27.22 -11.72
C PRO A 85 -7.88 27.57 -11.34
N THR A 86 -7.34 28.61 -11.97
CA THR A 86 -6.02 29.09 -11.56
C THR A 86 -6.06 29.46 -10.08
N LEU A 87 -4.89 29.41 -9.43
CA LEU A 87 -4.75 29.82 -8.04
C LEU A 87 -5.32 31.23 -7.82
N ILE A 88 -5.16 32.12 -8.82
CA ILE A 88 -5.67 33.49 -8.79
C ILE A 88 -7.20 33.51 -8.77
N GLU A 89 -7.86 32.78 -9.68
CA GLU A 89 -9.33 32.71 -9.73
C GLU A 89 -9.94 32.14 -8.44
N ALA A 90 -9.29 31.14 -7.85
CA ALA A 90 -9.74 30.55 -6.60
C ALA A 90 -9.67 31.55 -5.43
N ILE A 91 -8.61 32.36 -5.38
CA ILE A 91 -8.44 33.39 -4.35
C ILE A 91 -9.48 34.50 -4.52
N THR A 92 -9.70 34.98 -5.75
CA THR A 92 -10.65 36.07 -6.02
C THR A 92 -12.10 35.67 -5.73
N LYS A 93 -12.45 34.39 -5.89
CA LYS A 93 -13.81 33.88 -5.64
C LYS A 93 -14.09 33.52 -4.18
N ALA A 94 -13.06 33.46 -3.32
CA ALA A 94 -13.25 33.13 -1.92
C ALA A 94 -13.97 34.26 -1.17
N GLN A 95 -15.14 33.96 -0.61
CA GLN A 95 -15.86 34.90 0.26
C GLN A 95 -15.43 34.71 1.72
N PRO A 96 -15.36 35.80 2.52
CA PRO A 96 -15.03 35.70 3.94
C PRO A 96 -16.08 34.86 4.69
N TYR A 97 -15.62 34.07 5.65
CA TYR A 97 -16.50 33.28 6.51
C TYR A 97 -17.45 34.21 7.28
N LYS A 98 -18.74 33.89 7.25
CA LYS A 98 -19.80 34.66 7.88
C LYS A 98 -19.78 34.42 9.39
N ASN A 99 -19.56 35.48 10.17
CA ASN A 99 -19.66 35.49 11.63
C ASN A 99 -21.09 35.70 12.12
#